data_AF-A0A7Y3DXH8-F1
#
_entry.id   AF-A0A7Y3DXH8-F1
#
_cell.length_a   1.000
_cell.length_b   1.000
_cell.length_c   1.000
_cell.angle_alpha   90.00
_cell.angle_beta   90.00
_cell.angle_gamma   90.00
#
_symmetry.space_group_name_H-M   'P 1'
#
loop_
_entity.id
_entity.type
_entity.pdbx_description
1 polymer ?
#
loop_
_entity_poly.entity_id
_entity_poly.type
_entity_poly.pdbx_seq_one_letter_code
_entity_poly.pdbx_strand_id
1 'polypeptide(L)'
;MANQREELIEKYADTLRTKFNHQPDMALLKKVTIGLGPSIYKRDAANVSGSDDKELARVKHNFLIRKLGLEDNEALDRAIAEV
;
A
#
# COMPACT_ATOMS: atom_id res chain seq x y z
N MET A 1 -21.92 9.16 11.63
CA MET A 1 -20.96 9.82 10.74
C MET A 1 -19.69 8.99 10.77
N ALA A 2 -19.39 8.26 9.69
CA ALA A 2 -18.11 7.57 9.58
C ALA A 2 -17.00 8.63 9.48
N ASN A 3 -15.84 8.39 10.08
CA ASN A 3 -14.72 9.32 9.91
C ASN A 3 -14.05 9.09 8.54
N GLN A 4 -13.40 10.11 7.98
CA GLN A 4 -12.77 10.04 6.65
C GLN A 4 -11.79 8.87 6.49
N ARG A 5 -11.18 8.38 7.58
CA ARG A 5 -10.30 7.20 7.55
C ARG A 5 -11.08 5.92 7.32
N GLU A 6 -12.23 5.76 7.96
CA GLU A 6 -13.11 4.60 7.80
C GLU A 6 -13.62 4.51 6.36
N GLU A 7 -14.02 5.63 5.77
CA GLU A 7 -14.42 5.69 4.35
C GLU A 7 -13.29 5.25 3.41
N LEU A 8 -12.04 5.66 3.69
CA LEU A 8 -10.87 5.22 2.92
C LEU A 8 -10.58 3.72 3.11
N ILE A 9 -10.72 3.20 4.33
CA ILE A 9 -10.52 1.77 4.60
C ILE A 9 -11.54 0.93 3.84
N GLU A 10 -12.81 1.32 3.82
CA GLU A 10 -13.86 0.65 3.05
C GLU A 10 -13.55 0.70 1.55
N LYS A 11 -13.15 1.87 1.03
CA LYS A 11 -12.72 2.01 -0.38
C LYS A 11 -11.54 1.09 -0.73
N TYR A 12 -10.54 0.98 0.14
CA TYR A 12 -9.40 0.09 -0.09
C TYR A 12 -9.81 -1.38 -0.02
N ALA A 13 -10.69 -1.75 0.92
CA ALA A 13 -11.23 -3.11 1.03
C ALA A 13 -12.01 -3.52 -0.23
N ASP A 14 -12.86 -2.64 -0.75
CA ASP A 14 -13.60 -2.90 -1.98
C ASP A 14 -12.70 -2.98 -3.20
N THR A 15 -11.64 -2.16 -3.24
CA THR A 15 -10.62 -2.25 -4.31
C THR A 15 -9.92 -3.61 -4.29
N LEU A 16 -9.55 -4.12 -3.11
CA LEU A 16 -8.96 -5.45 -2.96
C LEU A 16 -9.90 -6.56 -3.44
N ARG A 17 -11.19 -6.49 -3.09
CA ARG A 17 -12.18 -7.49 -3.51
C ARG A 17 -12.47 -7.46 -5.01
N THR A 18 -12.61 -6.27 -5.58
CA THR A 18 -13.12 -6.11 -6.95
C THR A 18 -12.02 -6.10 -7.99
N LYS A 19 -10.92 -5.38 -7.75
CA LYS A 19 -9.83 -5.25 -8.72
C LYS A 19 -8.81 -6.36 -8.60
N PHE A 20 -8.47 -6.73 -7.37
CA PHE A 20 -7.44 -7.74 -7.10
C PHE A 20 -8.01 -9.12 -6.76
N ASN A 21 -9.34 -9.27 -6.76
CA ASN A 21 -10.05 -10.50 -6.39
C ASN A 21 -9.51 -11.13 -5.08
N HIS A 22 -9.14 -10.28 -4.13
CA HIS A 22 -8.49 -10.66 -2.88
C HIS A 22 -9.40 -10.35 -1.69
N GLN A 23 -9.51 -11.27 -0.75
CA GLN A 23 -10.29 -11.04 0.46
C GLN A 23 -9.46 -10.21 1.46
N PRO A 24 -9.90 -8.98 1.79
CA PRO A 24 -9.12 -8.12 2.66
C PRO A 24 -9.15 -8.60 4.11
N ASP A 25 -7.97 -8.77 4.70
CA ASP A 25 -7.84 -8.80 6.17
C ASP A 25 -8.06 -7.37 6.69
N MET A 26 -9.27 -7.12 7.21
CA MET A 26 -9.66 -5.79 7.69
C MET A 26 -8.84 -5.32 8.90
N ALA A 27 -8.32 -6.23 9.73
CA ALA A 27 -7.50 -5.86 10.88
C ALA A 27 -6.11 -5.41 10.41
N LEU A 28 -5.52 -6.13 9.46
CA LEU A 28 -4.26 -5.74 8.82
C LEU A 28 -4.41 -4.43 8.05
N LEU A 29 -5.43 -4.34 7.18
CA LEU A 29 -5.69 -3.15 6.36
C LEU A 29 -5.83 -1.90 7.23
N LYS A 30 -6.61 -1.98 8.33
CA LYS A 30 -6.76 -0.87 9.27
C LYS A 30 -5.43 -0.45 9.90
N LYS A 31 -4.60 -1.41 10.33
CA LYS A 31 -3.28 -1.12 10.91
C LYS A 31 -2.35 -0.45 9.89
N VAL A 32 -2.32 -0.95 8.65
CA VAL A 32 -1.52 -0.38 7.56
C VAL A 32 -1.99 1.03 7.24
N THR A 33 -3.30 1.26 7.05
CA THR A 33 -3.84 2.60 6.77
C THR A 33 -3.52 3.60 7.90
N ILE A 34 -3.57 3.17 9.16
CA ILE A 34 -3.14 4.01 10.30
C ILE A 34 -1.63 4.31 10.22
N GLY A 35 -0.81 3.30 9.88
CA GLY A 35 0.64 3.44 9.73
C GLY A 35 1.07 4.38 8.61
N LEU A 36 0.26 4.53 7.55
CA LEU A 36 0.47 5.51 6.49
C LEU A 36 0.25 6.95 6.96
N GLY A 37 -0.50 7.16 8.05
CA GLY A 37 -0.69 8.46 8.67
C GLY A 37 -1.46 9.44 7.77
N PRO A 38 -1.14 10.75 7.80
CA PRO A 38 -1.94 11.77 7.11
C PRO A 38 -1.78 11.80 5.58
N SER A 39 -0.85 11.03 5.01
CA SER A 39 -0.62 11.00 3.55
C SER A 39 -1.85 10.52 2.78
N ILE A 40 -2.64 9.61 3.37
CA ILE A 40 -3.83 9.01 2.75
C ILE A 40 -4.92 10.04 2.38
N TYR A 41 -4.90 11.21 3.01
CA TYR A 41 -5.89 12.27 2.77
C TYR A 41 -5.50 13.21 1.62
N LYS A 42 -4.25 13.16 1.15
CA LYS A 42 -3.78 13.94 0.01
C LYS A 42 -3.72 13.04 -1.20
N ARG A 43 -4.56 13.30 -2.21
CA ARG A 43 -4.68 12.48 -3.42
C ARG A 43 -3.32 12.11 -4.04
N ASP A 44 -2.42 13.09 -4.16
CA ASP A 44 -1.13 12.88 -4.82
C ASP A 44 -0.10 12.15 -3.93
N ALA A 45 -0.33 12.09 -2.61
CA ALA A 45 0.52 11.34 -1.67
C ALA A 45 -0.07 9.98 -1.27
N ALA A 46 -1.32 9.71 -1.66
CA ALA A 46 -2.04 8.48 -1.36
C ALA A 46 -1.91 7.41 -2.45
N ASN A 47 -1.25 7.74 -3.57
CA ASN A 47 -1.06 6.85 -4.71
C ASN A 47 0.44 6.67 -4.99
N VAL A 48 0.79 5.52 -5.56
CA VAL A 48 2.14 5.21 -6.04
C VAL A 48 2.13 5.14 -7.56
N SER A 49 3.07 5.80 -8.24
CA SER A 49 3.24 5.65 -9.69
C SER A 49 3.93 4.32 -10.01
N GLY A 50 3.13 3.33 -10.44
CA GLY A 50 3.63 2.01 -10.82
C GLY A 50 4.55 2.00 -12.06
N SER A 51 4.61 3.10 -12.82
CA SER A 51 5.47 3.24 -14.00
C SER A 51 6.70 4.13 -13.77
N ASP A 52 6.93 4.62 -12.55
CA ASP A 52 8.13 5.38 -12.20
C ASP A 52 9.10 4.50 -11.40
N ASP A 53 10.18 4.06 -12.04
CA ASP A 53 11.23 3.24 -11.43
C ASP A 53 11.79 3.85 -10.13
N LYS A 54 11.89 5.19 -10.05
CA LYS A 54 12.39 5.85 -8.83
C LYS A 54 11.39 5.75 -7.69
N GLU A 55 10.11 5.75 -8.00
CA GLU A 55 9.06 5.61 -7.00
C GLU A 55 8.99 4.16 -6.49
N LEU A 56 9.06 3.18 -7.41
CA LEU A 56 9.15 1.76 -7.05
C LEU A 56 10.38 1.45 -6.20
N ALA A 57 11.55 2.01 -6.54
CA ALA A 57 12.76 1.86 -5.75
C ALA A 57 12.60 2.43 -4.33
N ARG A 58 11.87 3.55 -4.17
CA ARG A 58 11.55 4.09 -2.84
C ARG A 58 10.63 3.17 -2.05
N VAL A 59 9.66 2.52 -2.68
CA VAL A 59 8.79 1.52 -2.04
C VAL A 59 9.63 0.33 -1.56
N LYS A 60 10.49 -0.22 -2.43
CA LYS A 60 11.41 -1.32 -2.08
C LYS A 60 12.28 -0.97 -0.88
N HIS A 61 13.02 0.14 -0.93
CA HIS A 61 13.97 0.48 0.13
C HIS A 61 13.29 0.91 1.43
N ASN A 62 12.26 1.76 1.36
CA ASN A 62 11.69 2.35 2.58
C ASN A 62 10.63 1.45 3.23
N PHE A 63 9.91 0.64 2.47
CA PHE A 63 8.86 -0.22 3.02
C PHE A 63 9.36 -1.66 3.16
N LEU A 64 9.73 -2.32 2.08
CA LEU A 64 10.10 -3.74 2.12
C LEU A 64 11.37 -3.98 2.93
N ILE A 65 12.45 -3.26 2.63
CA ILE A 65 13.73 -3.46 3.32
C ILE A 65 13.70 -2.84 4.71
N ARG A 66 13.41 -1.54 4.81
CA ARG A 66 13.54 -0.82 6.10
C ARG A 66 12.43 -1.11 7.10
N LYS A 67 11.17 -1.28 6.68
CA LYS A 67 10.03 -1.45 7.61
C LYS A 67 9.68 -2.91 7.84
N LEU A 68 9.71 -3.73 6.80
CA LEU A 68 9.44 -5.17 6.92
C LEU A 68 10.71 -5.99 7.20
N GLY A 69 11.90 -5.41 7.02
CA GLY A 69 13.17 -6.07 7.33
C GLY A 69 13.59 -7.10 6.29
N LEU A 70 13.09 -7.02 5.06
CA LEU A 70 13.42 -7.97 4.00
C LEU A 70 14.81 -7.70 3.43
N GLU A 71 15.53 -8.75 3.06
CA GLU A 71 16.82 -8.63 2.40
C GLU A 71 16.67 -8.14 0.97
N ASP A 72 17.63 -7.32 0.50
CA ASP A 72 17.64 -6.82 -0.86
C ASP A 72 17.98 -7.96 -1.85
N ASN A 73 17.01 -8.31 -2.69
CA ASN A 73 17.16 -9.33 -3.72
C ASN A 73 16.20 -9.05 -4.90
N GLU A 74 16.46 -9.72 -6.03
CA GLU A 74 15.64 -9.59 -7.25
C GLU A 74 14.19 -10.06 -7.07
N ALA A 75 13.90 -10.90 -6.08
CA ALA A 75 12.54 -11.36 -5.84
C ALA A 75 11.65 -10.19 -5.35
N LEU A 76 12.22 -9.20 -4.65
CA LEU A 76 11.49 -7.99 -4.28
C LEU A 76 11.09 -7.17 -5.51
N ASP A 77 11.99 -7.00 -6.49
CA ASP A 77 11.69 -6.26 -7.72
C ASP A 77 10.62 -6.97 -8.55
N ARG A 78 10.72 -8.30 -8.68
CA ARG A 78 9.71 -9.12 -9.35
C ARG A 78 8.35 -9.02 -8.66
N ALA A 79 8.31 -9.11 -7.34
CA ALA A 79 7.07 -9.03 -6.57
C ALA A 79 6.41 -7.64 -6.69
N ILE A 80 7.20 -6.55 -6.74
CA ILE A 80 6.67 -5.20 -6.97
C ILE A 80 6.07 -5.06 -8.38
N ALA A 81 6.67 -5.69 -9.39
CA ALA A 81 6.18 -5.61 -10.77
C ALA A 81 4.94 -6.49 -11.03
N GLU A 82 4.67 -7.48 -10.18
CA GLU A 82 3.55 -8.40 -10.29
C GLU A 82 2.22 -7.83 -9.75
N VAL A 83 2.31 -6.97 -8.71
CA VAL A 83 1.14 -6.41 -8.01
C VAL A 83 0.50 -5.23 -8.74
#